data_AF-A0A3D3I076-F1
#
_entry.id   AF-A0A3D3I076-F1
#
_cell.length_a   1.000
_cell.length_b   1.000
_cell.length_c   1.000
_cell.angle_alpha   90.00
_cell.angle_beta   90.00
_cell.angle_gamma   90.00
#
_symmetry.space_group_name_H-M   'P 1'
#
loop_
_entity.id
_entity.type
_entity.pdbx_description
1 polymer ?
#
loop_
_entity_poly.entity_id
_entity_poly.type
_entity_poly.pdbx_seq_one_letter_code
_entity_poly.pdbx_strand_id
1 'polypeptide(L)'
;GDLGRYDTPLLKDPHACTHAEYLVIESTYGDRFHADENPQDVLREVIQYIHERQSCAVVPSFAIGRTQELLWHIHELEQRGEIPHVPIFVDSPMASATTLLYNAPSDDMDPDLKLDIQENNSPL
;
A
#
# COMPACT_ATOMS: atom_id res chain seq x y z
N GLY A 1 -2.84 -15.37 -13.20
CA GLY A 1 -1.75 -14.70 -12.47
C GLY A 1 -2.29 -14.29 -11.12
N ASP A 2 -1.56 -13.42 -10.42
CA ASP A 2 -1.99 -12.90 -9.14
C ASP A 2 -3.10 -11.88 -9.38
N LEU A 3 -4.26 -12.10 -8.75
CA LEU A 3 -5.45 -11.28 -8.94
C LEU A 3 -5.39 -10.01 -8.08
N GLY A 4 -4.71 -10.09 -6.93
CA GLY A 4 -4.64 -8.99 -5.97
C GLY A 4 -5.82 -8.98 -4.99
N ARG A 5 -5.88 -7.93 -4.18
CA ARG A 5 -6.94 -7.72 -3.18
C ARG A 5 -7.86 -6.58 -3.63
N TYR A 6 -9.06 -6.56 -3.04
CA TYR A 6 -9.94 -5.40 -3.09
C TYR A 6 -9.42 -4.29 -2.17
N ASP A 7 -9.87 -3.07 -2.42
CA ASP A 7 -9.67 -1.87 -1.60
C ASP A 7 -8.18 -1.57 -1.34
N THR A 8 -7.31 -1.86 -2.32
CA THR A 8 -5.90 -1.49 -2.23
C THR A 8 -5.70 -0.03 -2.62
N PRO A 9 -4.87 0.74 -1.89
CA PRO A 9 -4.80 2.19 -2.09
C PRO A 9 -4.10 2.62 -3.39
N LEU A 10 -3.47 1.68 -4.12
CA LEU A 10 -2.66 2.01 -5.29
C LEU A 10 -3.32 1.68 -6.63
N LEU A 11 -4.09 0.60 -6.68
CA LEU A 11 -4.62 0.01 -7.90
C LEU A 11 -6.12 -0.23 -7.75
N LYS A 12 -6.83 -0.14 -8.87
CA LYS A 12 -8.25 -0.49 -8.94
C LYS A 12 -8.51 -1.92 -8.50
N ASP A 13 -9.72 -2.13 -7.99
CA ASP A 13 -10.22 -3.45 -7.65
C ASP A 13 -10.21 -4.42 -8.84
N PRO A 14 -10.00 -5.72 -8.57
CA PRO A 14 -10.17 -6.76 -9.56
C PRO A 14 -11.57 -6.74 -10.18
N HIS A 15 -11.64 -6.71 -11.51
CA HIS A 15 -12.90 -6.71 -12.23
C HIS A 15 -13.54 -8.10 -12.22
N ALA A 16 -14.86 -8.17 -11.93
CA ALA A 16 -15.59 -9.43 -11.91
C ALA A 16 -15.63 -10.09 -13.31
N CYS A 17 -15.41 -11.40 -13.36
CA CYS A 17 -15.63 -12.22 -14.56
C CYS A 17 -17.08 -12.73 -14.57
N THR A 18 -17.90 -12.24 -15.50
CA THR A 18 -19.33 -12.60 -15.57
C THR A 18 -19.59 -13.94 -16.27
N HIS A 19 -18.66 -14.40 -17.11
CA HIS A 19 -18.76 -15.67 -17.82
C HIS A 19 -17.38 -16.20 -18.22
N ALA A 20 -17.14 -17.49 -18.01
CA ALA A 20 -15.97 -18.22 -18.49
C ALA A 20 -16.35 -19.70 -18.73
N GLU A 21 -15.91 -20.27 -19.85
CA GLU A 21 -15.98 -21.73 -20.09
C GLU A 21 -14.92 -22.47 -19.27
N TYR A 22 -13.76 -21.85 -19.10
CA TYR A 22 -12.67 -22.31 -18.24
C TYR A 22 -12.11 -21.12 -17.47
N LEU A 23 -11.92 -21.28 -16.16
CA LEU A 23 -11.32 -20.27 -15.29
C LEU A 23 -10.05 -20.84 -14.65
N VAL A 24 -8.93 -20.16 -14.85
CA VAL A 24 -7.64 -20.45 -14.20
C VAL A 24 -7.31 -19.28 -13.28
N ILE A 25 -7.33 -19.53 -11.97
CA ILE A 25 -7.12 -18.52 -10.93
C ILE A 25 -6.01 -18.96 -9.97
N GLU A 26 -5.37 -17.99 -9.32
CA GLU A 26 -4.39 -18.26 -8.28
C GLU A 26 -5.00 -18.96 -7.06
N SER A 27 -4.15 -19.54 -6.21
CA SER A 27 -4.54 -20.20 -4.96
C SER A 27 -3.59 -19.87 -3.81
N THR A 28 -2.89 -18.73 -3.88
CA THR A 28 -1.86 -18.32 -2.90
C THR A 28 -2.35 -18.37 -1.45
N TYR A 29 -3.62 -18.00 -1.22
CA TYR A 29 -4.29 -18.06 0.08
C TYR A 29 -5.56 -18.92 0.06
N GLY A 30 -5.62 -19.94 -0.80
CA GLY A 30 -6.85 -20.73 -1.03
C GLY A 30 -7.40 -21.47 0.19
N ASP A 31 -6.62 -21.61 1.27
CA ASP A 31 -6.98 -22.28 2.51
C ASP A 31 -7.15 -21.33 3.71
N ARG A 32 -7.08 -20.00 3.51
CA ARG A 32 -7.06 -19.00 4.59
C ARG A 32 -8.01 -17.85 4.34
N PHE A 33 -8.63 -17.38 5.42
CA PHE A 33 -9.32 -16.10 5.43
C PHE A 33 -8.36 -14.98 5.83
N HIS A 34 -8.64 -13.78 5.32
CA HIS A 34 -7.98 -12.57 5.77
C HIS A 34 -8.53 -12.19 7.14
N ALA A 35 -7.69 -11.60 7.98
CA ALA A 35 -8.17 -10.99 9.23
C ALA A 35 -9.02 -9.76 8.91
N ASP A 36 -10.05 -9.52 9.70
CA ASP A 36 -10.90 -8.30 9.61
C ASP A 36 -10.21 -7.05 10.21
N GLU A 37 -8.91 -7.15 10.46
CA GLU A 37 -8.12 -6.10 11.09
C GLU A 37 -7.76 -5.02 10.08
N ASN A 38 -7.94 -3.75 10.46
CA ASN A 38 -7.54 -2.62 9.63
C ASN A 38 -6.00 -2.50 9.63
N PRO A 39 -5.34 -2.57 8.46
CA PRO A 39 -3.89 -2.44 8.38
C PRO A 39 -3.34 -1.15 9.00
N GLN A 40 -4.09 -0.04 8.93
CA GLN A 40 -3.69 1.25 9.51
C GLN A 40 -3.65 1.20 11.04
N ASP A 41 -4.58 0.48 11.68
CA ASP A 41 -4.59 0.35 13.15
C ASP A 41 -3.35 -0.41 13.64
N VAL A 42 -3.02 -1.53 12.99
CA VAL A 42 -1.80 -2.32 13.29
C VAL A 42 -0.55 -1.49 13.08
N LEU A 43 -0.49 -0.78 11.95
CA LEU A 43 0.67 0.02 11.60
C LEU A 43 0.88 1.18 12.59
N ARG A 44 -0.21 1.84 13.00
CA ARG A 44 -0.19 2.88 14.03
C ARG A 44 0.39 2.35 15.33
N GLU A 45 -0.08 1.20 15.81
CA GLU A 45 0.42 0.58 17.06
C GLU A 45 1.92 0.27 16.98
N VAL A 46 2.37 -0.28 15.85
CA VAL A 46 3.79 -0.59 15.62
C VAL A 46 4.63 0.68 15.59
N ILE A 47 4.20 1.72 14.89
CA ILE A 47 4.93 2.99 14.79
C ILE A 47 5.01 3.70 16.15
N GLN A 48 3.92 3.73 16.90
CA GLN A 48 3.90 4.29 18.26
C GLN A 48 4.88 3.55 19.18
N TYR A 49 4.86 2.21 19.15
CA TYR A 49 5.80 1.39 19.90
C TYR A 49 7.26 1.72 19.58
N ILE A 50 7.59 1.87 18.29
CA ILE A 50 8.94 2.20 17.82
C ILE A 50 9.35 3.60 18.30
N HIS A 51 8.44 4.56 18.18
CA HIS A 51 8.65 5.97 18.51
C HIS A 51 8.90 6.17 20.01
N GLU A 52 8.05 5.61 20.87
CA GLU A 52 8.17 5.70 22.34
C GLU A 52 9.52 5.14 22.85
N ARG A 53 10.06 4.15 22.15
CA ARG A 53 11.32 3.48 22.51
C ARG A 53 12.55 4.09 21.85
N GLN A 54 12.37 5.12 21.02
CA GLN A 54 13.44 5.72 20.22
C GLN A 54 14.22 4.66 19.44
N SER A 55 13.49 3.70 18.87
CA SER A 55 14.04 2.54 18.17
C SER A 55 13.85 2.67 16.66
N CYS A 56 14.31 1.67 15.90
CA CYS A 56 14.18 1.61 14.45
C CYS A 56 13.58 0.26 14.05
N ALA A 57 12.76 0.25 13.00
CA ALA A 57 12.25 -0.96 12.37
C ALA A 57 12.81 -1.11 10.96
N VAL A 58 13.15 -2.34 10.60
CA VAL A 58 13.59 -2.71 9.25
C VAL A 58 12.50 -3.56 8.62
N VAL A 59 11.97 -3.12 7.47
CA VAL A 59 10.87 -3.79 6.77
C VAL A 59 11.37 -4.34 5.43
N PRO A 60 11.61 -5.66 5.31
CA PRO A 60 11.93 -6.26 4.02
C PRO A 60 10.68 -6.25 3.15
N SER A 61 10.78 -5.65 1.97
CA SER A 61 9.64 -5.45 1.06
C SER A 61 10.09 -5.53 -0.39
N PHE A 62 9.16 -5.91 -1.28
CA PHE A 62 9.40 -5.81 -2.71
C PHE A 62 9.45 -4.35 -3.14
N ALA A 63 10.36 -4.03 -4.06
CA ALA A 63 10.56 -2.66 -4.54
C ALA A 63 9.32 -2.04 -5.22
N ILE A 64 8.39 -2.87 -5.68
CA ILE A 64 7.18 -2.47 -6.41
C ILE A 64 5.94 -3.00 -5.66
N GLY A 65 4.94 -2.13 -5.50
CA GLY A 65 3.67 -2.44 -4.85
C GLY A 65 3.73 -2.28 -3.35
N ARG A 66 4.27 -3.29 -2.63
CA ARG A 66 4.18 -3.36 -1.16
C ARG A 66 4.87 -2.20 -0.44
N THR A 67 6.02 -1.73 -0.95
CA THR A 67 6.69 -0.54 -0.40
C THR A 67 5.82 0.70 -0.53
N GLN A 68 5.21 0.90 -1.70
CA GLN A 68 4.36 2.06 -1.95
C GLN A 68 3.07 2.01 -1.12
N GLU A 69 2.48 0.83 -0.92
CA GLU A 69 1.30 0.69 -0.03
C GLU A 69 1.64 1.04 1.43
N LEU A 70 2.81 0.63 1.92
CA LEU A 70 3.27 1.01 3.25
C LEU A 70 3.46 2.52 3.36
N LEU A 71 4.14 3.15 2.39
CA LEU A 71 4.33 4.60 2.37
C LEU A 71 2.97 5.33 2.37
N TRP A 72 2.02 4.86 1.57
CA TRP A 72 0.66 5.40 1.52
C TRP A 72 -0.04 5.36 2.88
N HIS A 73 -0.04 4.20 3.55
CA HIS A 73 -0.68 4.08 4.87
C HIS A 73 -0.01 4.94 5.93
N ILE A 74 1.33 5.07 5.89
CA ILE A 74 2.05 5.92 6.84
C ILE A 74 1.71 7.39 6.61
N HIS A 75 1.71 7.85 5.35
CA HIS A 75 1.34 9.21 4.99
C HIS A 75 -0.08 9.57 5.48
N GLU A 76 -1.06 8.70 5.22
CA GLU A 76 -2.44 8.91 5.67
C GLU A 76 -2.56 9.04 7.19
N LEU A 77 -1.85 8.18 7.94
CA LEU A 77 -1.83 8.25 9.40
C LEU A 77 -1.14 9.54 9.91
N GLU A 78 -0.08 10.00 9.24
CA GLU A 78 0.61 11.25 9.57
C GLU A 78 -0.30 12.47 9.30
N GLN A 79 -1.00 12.50 8.16
CA GLN A 79 -1.91 13.59 7.78
C GLN A 79 -3.10 13.73 8.74
N ARG A 80 -3.59 12.60 9.26
CA ARG A 80 -4.65 12.56 10.27
C ARG A 80 -4.15 12.86 11.69
N GLY A 81 -2.84 12.96 11.89
CA GLY A 81 -2.21 13.19 13.20
C GLY A 81 -2.33 12.01 14.15
N GLU A 82 -2.57 10.80 13.62
CA GLU A 82 -2.71 9.57 14.42
C GLU A 82 -1.36 8.96 14.82
N ILE A 83 -0.31 9.30 14.07
CA ILE A 83 1.09 9.01 14.40
C ILE A 83 1.92 10.29 14.32
N PRO A 84 3.03 10.37 15.08
CA PRO A 84 4.01 11.43 14.88
C PRO A 84 4.66 11.28 13.50
N HIS A 85 5.16 12.38 12.95
CA HIS A 85 5.99 12.31 11.75
C HIS A 85 7.26 11.53 12.02
N VAL A 86 7.52 10.48 11.24
CA VAL A 86 8.67 9.58 11.42
C VAL A 86 9.60 9.61 10.21
N PRO A 87 10.93 9.60 10.41
CA PRO A 87 11.85 9.54 9.29
C PRO A 87 11.80 8.14 8.65
N ILE A 88 11.47 8.08 7.36
CA ILE A 88 11.40 6.86 6.56
C ILE A 88 12.53 6.86 5.53
N PHE A 89 13.23 5.73 5.42
CA PHE A 89 14.30 5.54 4.45
C PHE A 89 13.98 4.35 3.56
N VAL A 90 13.96 4.58 2.24
CA VAL A 90 13.77 3.54 1.23
C VAL A 90 15.12 3.21 0.59
N ASP A 91 15.70 2.08 0.97
CA ASP A 91 17.03 1.64 0.50
C ASP A 91 16.92 0.71 -0.73
N SER A 92 16.40 1.25 -1.84
CA SER A 92 16.37 0.56 -3.12
C SER A 92 16.21 1.55 -4.26
N PRO A 93 17.19 1.67 -5.18
CA PRO A 93 17.08 2.52 -6.36
C PRO A 93 15.84 2.20 -7.20
N MET A 94 15.46 0.92 -7.26
CA MET A 94 14.26 0.47 -7.96
C MET A 94 12.99 0.93 -7.24
N ALA A 95 12.95 0.85 -5.91
CA ALA A 95 11.78 1.30 -5.17
C ALA A 95 11.61 2.81 -5.30
N SER A 96 12.69 3.59 -5.17
CA SER A 96 12.65 5.04 -5.37
C SER A 96 12.19 5.41 -6.79
N ALA A 97 12.72 4.75 -7.82
CA ALA A 97 12.29 4.98 -9.20
C ALA A 97 10.81 4.59 -9.41
N THR A 98 10.36 3.52 -8.78
CA THR A 98 8.98 3.05 -8.87
C THR A 98 8.03 4.01 -8.18
N THR A 99 8.37 4.53 -7.01
CA THR A 99 7.57 5.54 -6.31
C THR A 99 7.35 6.77 -7.20
N LEU A 100 8.37 7.22 -7.94
CA LEU A 100 8.21 8.28 -8.94
C LEU A 100 7.27 7.91 -10.10
N LEU A 101 7.22 6.64 -10.50
CA LEU A 101 6.26 6.16 -11.51
C LEU A 101 4.82 6.18 -10.97
N TYR A 102 4.60 5.88 -9.69
CA TYR A 102 3.28 5.98 -9.09
C TYR A 102 2.76 7.42 -8.99
N ASN A 103 3.65 8.42 -9.03
CA ASN A 103 3.27 9.84 -9.12
C ASN A 103 2.84 10.29 -10.52
N ALA A 104 2.98 9.44 -11.54
CA ALA A 104 2.46 9.71 -12.87
C ALA A 104 1.08 9.06 -13.01
N PRO A 105 -0.03 9.84 -13.16
CA PRO A 105 -1.37 9.27 -13.26
C PRO A 105 -1.47 8.23 -14.39
N SER A 106 -1.97 7.04 -14.04
CA SER A 106 -2.24 5.93 -14.97
C SER A 106 -3.70 5.49 -14.85
N ASP A 107 -4.31 5.01 -15.93
CA ASP A 107 -5.69 4.55 -15.91
C ASP A 107 -5.95 3.42 -14.91
N ASP A 108 -4.95 2.62 -14.58
CA ASP A 108 -5.08 1.46 -13.69
C ASP A 108 -5.03 1.81 -12.19
N MET A 109 -4.66 3.04 -11.84
CA MET A 109 -4.55 3.47 -10.45
C MET A 109 -5.92 3.62 -9.78
N ASP A 110 -5.90 3.46 -8.47
CA ASP A 110 -7.03 3.75 -7.61
C ASP A 110 -7.51 5.21 -7.80
N PRO A 111 -8.83 5.49 -7.87
CA PRO A 111 -9.35 6.84 -8.04
C PRO A 111 -8.92 7.82 -6.96
N ASP A 112 -8.81 7.40 -5.69
CA ASP A 112 -8.48 8.29 -4.59
C ASP A 112 -7.02 8.74 -4.70
N LEU A 113 -6.10 7.81 -4.99
CA LEU A 113 -4.70 8.14 -5.26
C LEU A 113 -4.55 9.10 -6.45
N LYS A 114 -5.36 8.97 -7.50
CA LYS A 114 -5.33 9.91 -8.63
C LYS A 114 -5.74 11.31 -8.22
N LEU A 115 -6.73 11.44 -7.35
CA LEU A 115 -7.18 12.73 -6.84
C LEU A 115 -6.07 13.37 -6.01
N ASP A 116 -5.44 12.62 -5.10
CA ASP A 116 -4.32 13.10 -4.29
C ASP A 116 -3.16 13.62 -5.15
N ILE A 117 -2.80 12.89 -6.22
CA ILE A 117 -1.77 13.33 -7.16
C ILE A 117 -2.16 14.63 -7.87
N GLN A 118 -3.41 14.76 -8.30
CA GLN A 118 -3.89 15.97 -8.99
C GLN A 118 -3.93 17.19 -8.08
N GLU A 119 -4.20 16.98 -6.80
CA GLU A 119 -4.20 18.03 -5.76
C GLU A 119 -2.80 18.34 -5.23
N ASN A 120 -1.77 17.69 -5.76
CA ASN A 120 -0.38 17.82 -5.32
C ASN A 120 -0.21 17.45 -3.82
N ASN A 121 -1.01 16.49 -3.37
CA ASN A 121 -1.01 15.88 -2.05
C ASN A 121 -0.63 14.39 -2.14
N SER A 122 0.22 14.02 -3.11
CA SER A 122 0.58 12.62 -3.30
C SER A 122 1.25 12.06 -2.04
N PRO A 123 0.82 10.88 -1.57
CA PRO A 123 1.44 10.20 -0.44
C PRO A 123 2.78 9.50 -0.80
N LEU A 124 3.20 9.57 -2.07
CA LEU A 124 4.36 8.87 -2.65
C LEU A 124 5.41 9.84 -3.20
#